data_AF-A0A415QF14-F1
#
_entry.id   AF-A0A415QF14-F1
#
_cell.length_a   1.000
_cell.length_b   1.000
_cell.length_c   1.000
_cell.angle_alpha   90.00
_cell.angle_beta   90.00
_cell.angle_gamma   90.00
#
_symmetry.space_group_name_H-M   'P 1'
#
loop_
_entity.id
_entity.type
_entity.pdbx_description
1 polymer ?
#
loop_
_entity_poly.entity_id
_entity_poly.type
_entity_poly.pdbx_seq_one_letter_code
_entity_poly.pdbx_strand_id
1 'polypeptide(L)'
;MKTYHILTLLVVFLFTGCLKEEKMSIEALIKVNMPEGFESMNPEGIDVKLYSTTSGLTYTSKCDASGIATFNVEYGFYEAVAQHRERGENTIDIFNGRMERIVLSESAKDGETYTINLTHAKLQQLIIKEVYYASCKKDDGKNYGKDAYMSIYNNSDEIAYLDSLCIGTVNPVTSNSPSNFTKPDGSLWDEIPLFMMAWQFPGTGTDYPLQPGEETIIAINAINHMDIASQSVDLSKADFAFWDPLLTAASVPAPGVEPLNMIWRNNGTAFTISLTGPAMIIFKIPTSAAISAQAYAEDSKNLQLDPVKPNASQKYLMIHKDWVIDGVECVTSASKANKRIPNNIDAGFTYIPTSNLGNSVCRKVDEVVDGRTIYMDSNNSSEDFEVVPNTLKK
;
A
#
# COMPACT_ATOMS: atom_id res chain seq x y z
N MET A 1 64.87 40.50 74.12
CA MET A 1 63.53 40.50 73.47
C MET A 1 63.65 41.40 72.25
N LYS A 2 63.82 40.85 71.03
CA LYS A 2 62.74 40.59 70.04
C LYS A 2 61.94 41.88 69.72
N THR A 3 61.82 42.42 68.49
CA THR A 3 62.23 42.03 67.13
C THR A 3 62.00 43.25 66.19
N TYR A 4 62.51 43.15 64.98
CA TYR A 4 62.66 44.11 63.88
C TYR A 4 61.38 44.69 63.20
N HIS A 5 61.66 45.79 62.48
CA HIS A 5 61.00 46.51 61.37
C HIS A 5 59.98 45.76 60.49
N ILE A 6 59.12 46.49 59.75
CA ILE A 6 59.15 46.56 58.27
C ILE A 6 57.97 47.38 57.69
N LEU A 7 58.34 48.25 56.75
CA LEU A 7 57.55 49.03 55.80
C LEU A 7 56.70 48.13 54.88
N THR A 8 55.44 48.46 54.61
CA THR A 8 54.66 47.73 53.58
C THR A 8 54.13 48.70 52.53
N LEU A 9 54.74 48.61 51.34
CA LEU A 9 54.36 49.25 50.08
C LEU A 9 53.23 48.41 49.45
N LEU A 10 52.04 48.98 49.27
CA LEU A 10 50.92 48.33 48.59
C LEU A 10 50.97 48.68 47.10
N VAL A 11 51.44 47.77 46.26
CA VAL A 11 51.38 47.87 44.80
C VAL A 11 50.26 46.95 44.29
N VAL A 12 49.34 47.57 43.55
CA VAL A 12 48.21 46.94 42.85
C VAL A 12 48.74 46.19 41.62
N PHE A 13 48.38 44.92 41.48
CA PHE A 13 48.40 44.20 40.20
C PHE A 13 47.01 43.58 39.97
N LEU A 14 46.22 44.25 39.15
CA LEU A 14 44.99 43.70 38.56
C LEU A 14 45.40 42.93 37.30
N PHE A 15 45.47 41.60 37.39
CA PHE A 15 45.53 40.75 36.21
C PHE A 15 44.10 40.49 35.71
N THR A 16 43.70 41.16 34.63
CA THR A 16 42.56 40.75 33.81
C THR A 16 43.03 39.71 32.80
N GLY A 17 42.91 38.43 33.15
CA GLY A 17 43.07 37.33 32.22
C GLY A 17 41.83 37.20 31.36
N CYS A 18 41.92 37.53 30.08
CA CYS A 18 40.90 37.22 29.08
C CYS A 18 41.07 35.74 28.70
N LEU A 19 40.28 34.84 29.30
CA LEU A 19 40.16 33.47 28.82
C LEU A 19 39.50 33.53 27.43
N LYS A 20 40.25 33.19 26.37
CA LYS A 20 39.63 32.83 25.09
C LYS A 20 38.77 31.60 25.36
N GLU A 21 37.46 31.71 25.24
CA GLU A 21 36.59 30.53 25.13
C GLU A 21 37.04 29.75 23.90
N GLU A 22 37.57 28.54 24.09
CA GLU A 22 37.74 27.59 23.00
C GLU A 22 36.35 27.31 22.41
N LYS A 23 36.23 27.36 21.08
CA LYS A 23 35.02 26.90 20.40
C LYS A 23 34.87 25.42 20.74
N MET A 24 33.98 25.09 21.68
CA MET A 24 33.63 23.70 21.97
C MET A 24 32.56 23.17 21.02
N SER A 25 32.08 24.00 20.09
CA SER A 25 31.08 23.66 19.09
C SER A 25 31.52 24.06 17.69
N ILE A 26 31.00 23.36 16.70
CA ILE A 26 31.29 23.54 15.29
C ILE A 26 30.02 23.42 14.45
N GLU A 27 29.96 24.21 13.39
CA GLU A 27 28.87 24.12 12.43
C GLU A 27 29.09 22.91 11.52
N ALA A 28 28.06 22.07 11.41
CA ALA A 28 27.99 20.98 10.46
C ALA A 28 26.77 21.14 9.57
N LEU A 29 26.97 20.99 8.26
CA LEU A 29 25.92 21.06 7.26
C LEU A 29 25.60 19.65 6.78
N ILE A 30 24.36 19.20 6.91
CA ILE A 30 23.93 17.89 6.39
C ILE A 30 23.09 18.14 5.15
N LYS A 31 23.62 17.79 3.99
CA LYS A 31 22.91 17.86 2.70
C LYS A 31 22.19 16.54 2.44
N VAL A 32 20.91 16.64 2.12
CA VAL A 32 20.07 15.51 1.70
C VAL A 32 19.93 15.53 0.18
N ASN A 33 20.24 14.39 -0.44
CA ASN A 33 19.98 14.17 -1.87
C ASN A 33 18.80 13.21 -2.04
N MET A 34 17.84 13.60 -2.87
CA MET A 34 16.73 12.74 -3.28
C MET A 34 17.22 11.59 -4.18
N PRO A 35 16.55 10.42 -4.17
CA PRO A 35 16.88 9.31 -5.04
C PRO A 35 16.50 9.58 -6.50
N GLU A 36 16.97 8.70 -7.38
CA GLU A 36 16.65 8.72 -8.82
C GLU A 36 15.13 8.70 -9.04
N GLY A 37 14.63 9.56 -9.92
CA GLY A 37 13.20 9.72 -10.22
C GLY A 37 12.45 10.70 -9.30
N PHE A 38 13.09 11.21 -8.25
CA PHE A 38 12.53 12.18 -7.30
C PHE A 38 13.39 13.44 -7.14
N GLU A 39 14.30 13.70 -8.09
CA GLU A 39 15.26 14.81 -8.01
C GLU A 39 14.60 16.20 -8.02
N SER A 40 13.35 16.28 -8.51
CA SER A 40 12.56 17.51 -8.53
C SER A 40 11.72 17.74 -7.28
N MET A 41 11.69 16.79 -6.33
CA MET A 41 10.98 16.96 -5.06
C MET A 41 11.64 18.07 -4.24
N ASN A 42 10.83 18.91 -3.60
CA ASN A 42 11.34 19.95 -2.71
C ASN A 42 11.87 19.30 -1.41
N PRO A 43 13.17 19.42 -1.09
CA PRO A 43 13.72 18.84 0.14
C PRO A 43 13.47 19.70 1.38
N GLU A 44 12.88 20.88 1.24
CA GLU A 44 12.61 21.80 2.35
C GLU A 44 11.71 21.13 3.41
N GLY A 45 12.11 21.25 4.68
CA GLY A 45 11.34 20.73 5.80
C GLY A 45 11.61 19.27 6.16
N ILE A 46 12.41 18.54 5.36
CA ILE A 46 12.88 17.18 5.71
C ILE A 46 13.60 17.22 7.05
N ASP A 47 13.17 16.36 7.98
CA ASP A 47 13.77 16.27 9.31
C ASP A 47 15.08 15.47 9.25
N VAL A 48 16.15 16.09 9.77
CA VAL A 48 17.47 15.47 9.92
C VAL A 48 17.78 15.39 11.41
N LYS A 49 18.19 14.20 11.85
CA LYS A 49 18.68 13.94 13.21
C LYS A 49 20.17 13.69 13.17
N LEU A 50 20.91 14.38 14.02
CA LEU A 50 22.35 14.17 14.21
C LEU A 50 22.58 13.60 15.62
N TYR A 51 22.94 12.33 15.69
CA TYR A 51 23.15 11.58 16.93
C TYR A 51 24.62 11.57 17.31
N SER A 52 24.96 12.08 18.49
CA SER A 52 26.29 11.97 19.06
C SER A 52 26.48 10.58 19.64
N THR A 53 27.37 9.80 19.04
CA THR A 53 27.78 8.48 19.57
C THR A 53 28.71 8.62 20.80
N THR A 54 29.15 9.84 21.12
CA THR A 54 30.01 10.13 22.26
C THR A 54 29.21 10.55 23.49
N SER A 55 28.28 11.50 23.33
CA SER A 55 27.49 12.06 24.44
C SER A 55 26.11 11.41 24.58
N GLY A 56 25.63 10.70 23.56
CA GLY A 56 24.25 10.18 23.47
C GLY A 56 23.21 11.25 23.16
N LEU A 57 23.62 12.49 22.93
CA LEU A 57 22.72 13.59 22.57
C LEU A 57 22.22 13.44 21.14
N THR A 58 20.96 13.82 20.92
CA THR A 58 20.35 13.90 19.58
C THR A 58 20.01 15.34 19.28
N TYR A 59 20.54 15.85 18.18
CA TYR A 59 20.20 17.14 17.62
C TYR A 59 19.21 16.96 16.47
N THR A 60 18.30 17.90 16.28
CA THR A 60 17.33 17.88 15.18
C THR A 60 17.33 19.21 14.46
N SER A 61 17.32 19.17 13.13
CA SER A 61 17.23 20.34 12.26
C SER A 61 16.44 19.96 11.01
N LYS A 62 15.96 20.96 10.27
CA LYS A 62 15.22 20.75 9.02
C LYS A 62 16.03 21.25 7.85
N CYS A 63 15.89 20.57 6.71
CA CYS A 63 16.46 21.03 5.47
C CYS A 63 15.84 22.36 5.02
N ASP A 64 16.67 23.25 4.50
CA ASP A 64 16.24 24.41 3.71
C ASP A 64 15.85 24.01 2.27
N ALA A 65 15.50 24.98 1.43
CA ALA A 65 15.15 24.76 0.02
C ALA A 65 16.31 24.18 -0.84
N SER A 66 17.55 24.21 -0.35
CA SER A 66 18.71 23.56 -1.00
C SER A 66 18.96 22.14 -0.47
N GLY A 67 18.12 21.65 0.44
CA GLY A 67 18.23 20.33 1.06
C GLY A 67 19.27 20.29 2.19
N ILE A 68 19.67 21.42 2.76
CA ILE A 68 20.72 21.49 3.79
C ILE A 68 20.10 21.73 5.16
N ALA A 69 20.39 20.84 6.10
CA ALA A 69 20.09 21.02 7.51
C ALA A 69 21.35 21.46 8.27
N THR A 70 21.28 22.61 8.93
CA THR A 70 22.42 23.20 9.67
C THR A 70 22.36 22.82 11.14
N PHE A 71 23.51 22.43 11.68
CA PHE A 71 23.70 22.07 13.09
C PHE A 71 24.86 22.85 13.68
N ASN A 72 24.78 23.18 14.97
CA ASN A 72 25.91 23.68 15.75
C ASN A 72 26.02 22.81 17.01
N VAL A 73 27.03 21.95 17.04
CA VAL A 73 27.15 20.82 17.99
C VAL A 73 28.56 20.69 18.53
N GLU A 74 28.72 19.98 19.64
CA GLU A 74 30.02 19.75 20.25
C GLU A 74 30.96 18.92 19.36
N TYR A 75 32.26 18.99 19.64
CA TYR A 75 33.19 18.04 19.05
C TYR A 75 32.87 16.60 19.47
N GLY A 76 32.95 15.69 18.50
CA GLY A 76 32.62 14.29 18.73
C GLY A 76 32.40 13.49 17.46
N PHE A 77 31.90 12.28 17.67
CA PHE A 77 31.55 11.33 16.62
C PHE A 77 30.04 11.28 16.45
N TYR A 78 29.58 11.42 15.22
CA TYR A 78 28.17 11.54 14.91
C TYR A 78 27.71 10.58 13.83
N GLU A 79 26.41 10.32 13.88
CA GLU A 79 25.64 9.66 12.83
C GLU A 79 24.48 10.58 12.46
N ALA A 80 24.26 10.77 11.17
CA ALA A 80 23.14 11.56 10.67
C ALA A 80 22.09 10.64 10.05
N VAL A 81 20.82 10.89 10.34
CA VAL A 81 19.67 10.18 9.79
C VAL A 81 18.71 11.21 9.22
N ALA A 82 18.25 10.99 7.99
CA ALA A 82 17.22 11.77 7.35
C ALA A 82 16.04 10.86 7.00
N GLN A 83 14.83 11.29 7.32
CA GLN A 83 13.62 10.57 6.99
C GLN A 83 12.55 11.55 6.51
N HIS A 84 11.89 11.21 5.42
CA HIS A 84 10.74 11.93 4.90
C HIS A 84 9.68 10.94 4.46
N ARG A 85 8.40 11.31 4.65
CA ARG A 85 7.26 10.57 4.16
C ARG A 85 6.40 11.52 3.36
N GLU A 86 6.07 11.14 2.14
CA GLU A 86 5.10 11.84 1.32
C GLU A 86 3.85 10.97 1.15
N ARG A 87 2.69 11.58 1.39
CA ARG A 87 1.40 10.92 1.25
C ARG A 87 0.95 11.03 -0.21
N GLY A 88 0.91 9.90 -0.90
CA GLY A 88 0.15 9.74 -2.13
C GLY A 88 -1.33 9.48 -1.84
N GLU A 89 -2.12 9.29 -2.89
CA GLU A 89 -3.57 9.09 -2.72
C GLU A 89 -3.94 7.78 -2.00
N ASN A 90 -3.18 6.70 -2.24
CA ASN A 90 -3.30 5.40 -1.55
C ASN A 90 -1.95 4.75 -1.28
N THR A 91 -0.89 5.55 -1.31
CA THR A 91 0.49 5.11 -1.16
C THR A 91 1.20 6.01 -0.19
N ILE A 92 2.21 5.47 0.48
CA ILE A 92 3.13 6.26 1.28
C ILE A 92 4.52 6.06 0.71
N ASP A 93 5.08 7.13 0.16
CA ASP A 93 6.44 7.17 -0.32
C ASP A 93 7.34 7.52 0.87
N ILE A 94 8.22 6.60 1.24
CA ILE A 94 9.14 6.73 2.35
C ILE A 94 10.54 6.94 1.79
N PHE A 95 11.16 8.04 2.19
CA PHE A 95 12.54 8.38 1.85
C PHE A 95 13.39 8.30 3.10
N ASN A 96 14.40 7.43 3.11
CA ASN A 96 15.24 7.21 4.29
C ASN A 96 16.71 7.23 3.90
N GLY A 97 17.56 7.79 4.77
CA GLY A 97 19.00 7.73 4.57
C GLY A 97 19.76 7.88 5.88
N ARG A 98 20.94 7.27 5.94
CA ARG A 98 21.85 7.35 7.08
C ARG A 98 23.28 7.57 6.61
N MET A 99 24.01 8.40 7.34
CA MET A 99 25.45 8.55 7.21
C MET A 99 26.09 8.31 8.57
N GLU A 100 27.09 7.44 8.61
CA GLU A 100 27.83 7.11 9.82
C GLU A 100 29.21 7.78 9.83
N ARG A 101 29.85 7.79 11.01
CA ARG A 101 31.26 8.16 11.18
C ARG A 101 31.57 9.61 10.81
N ILE A 102 30.64 10.53 11.06
CA ILE A 102 30.91 11.96 10.97
C ILE A 102 31.84 12.34 12.14
N VAL A 103 32.96 12.99 11.85
CA VAL A 103 33.94 13.40 12.86
C VAL A 103 33.99 14.92 12.89
N LEU A 104 33.54 15.49 14.00
CA LEU A 104 33.57 16.93 14.24
C LEU A 104 34.62 17.22 15.29
N SER A 105 35.67 17.95 14.92
CA SER A 105 36.81 18.27 15.79
C SER A 105 37.32 19.68 15.52
N GLU A 106 38.24 20.16 16.34
CA GLU A 106 38.87 21.47 16.15
C GLU A 106 39.58 21.60 14.78
N SER A 107 40.11 20.50 14.25
CA SER A 107 40.74 20.46 12.93
C SER A 107 39.76 20.34 11.76
N ALA A 108 38.48 20.04 12.03
CA ALA A 108 37.46 19.95 10.99
C ALA A 108 37.12 21.35 10.47
N LYS A 109 36.65 21.44 9.23
CA LYS A 109 36.29 22.72 8.63
C LYS A 109 34.93 23.17 9.20
N ASP A 110 34.87 24.37 9.77
CA ASP A 110 33.61 24.98 10.20
C ASP A 110 32.66 25.11 8.99
N GLY A 111 31.44 24.58 9.11
CA GLY A 111 30.48 24.49 8.00
C GLY A 111 30.80 23.40 6.97
N GLU A 112 31.53 22.35 7.36
CA GLU A 112 31.74 21.19 6.47
C GLU A 112 30.40 20.54 6.11
N THR A 113 30.27 20.14 4.83
CA THR A 113 29.05 19.53 4.32
C THR A 113 29.19 18.03 4.19
N TYR A 114 28.32 17.31 4.89
CA TYR A 114 28.17 15.87 4.83
C TYR A 114 26.91 15.52 4.05
N THR A 115 26.97 14.52 3.17
CA THR A 115 25.87 14.21 2.25
C THR A 115 25.22 12.88 2.59
N ILE A 116 23.91 12.90 2.78
CA ILE A 116 23.07 11.70 2.88
C ILE A 116 22.34 11.53 1.54
N ASN A 117 22.48 10.36 0.92
CA ASN A 117 21.64 9.97 -0.21
C ASN A 117 20.46 9.17 0.33
N LEU A 118 19.23 9.64 0.08
CA LEU A 118 18.04 8.91 0.49
C LEU A 118 17.78 7.73 -0.47
N THR A 119 17.22 6.66 0.08
CA THR A 119 16.56 5.59 -0.69
C THR A 119 15.06 5.77 -0.62
N HIS A 120 14.35 5.29 -1.64
CA HIS A 120 12.89 5.35 -1.73
C HIS A 120 12.29 3.96 -1.54
N ALA A 121 11.24 3.88 -0.74
CA ALA A 121 10.35 2.73 -0.64
C ALA A 121 8.92 3.22 -0.75
N LYS A 122 8.08 2.52 -1.51
CA LYS A 122 6.67 2.83 -1.66
C LYS A 122 5.85 1.76 -0.94
N LEU A 123 5.03 2.18 0.01
CA LEU A 123 4.07 1.32 0.69
C LEU A 123 2.69 1.50 0.09
N GLN A 124 2.03 0.41 -0.28
CA GLN A 124 0.61 0.42 -0.58
C GLN A 124 -0.17 0.52 0.74
N GLN A 125 -1.09 1.48 0.83
CA GLN A 125 -1.91 1.62 2.04
C GLN A 125 -3.02 0.58 2.09
N LEU A 126 -3.67 0.33 0.95
CA LEU A 126 -4.82 -0.57 0.84
C LEU A 126 -4.44 -1.82 0.05
N ILE A 127 -4.73 -2.97 0.64
CA ILE A 127 -4.41 -4.28 0.07
C ILE A 127 -5.62 -5.21 0.14
N ILE A 128 -5.71 -6.17 -0.78
CA ILE A 128 -6.62 -7.30 -0.73
C ILE A 128 -6.09 -8.26 0.35
N LYS A 129 -6.73 -8.27 1.52
CA LYS A 129 -6.34 -9.16 2.62
C LYS A 129 -6.80 -10.60 2.38
N GLU A 130 -8.05 -10.79 1.99
CA GLU A 130 -8.64 -12.12 1.85
C GLU A 130 -9.54 -12.20 0.62
N VAL A 131 -9.53 -13.36 -0.05
CA VAL A 131 -10.56 -13.73 -1.03
C VAL A 131 -11.11 -15.11 -0.69
N TYR A 132 -12.38 -15.16 -0.28
CA TYR A 132 -13.12 -16.40 -0.11
C TYR A 132 -13.91 -16.71 -1.37
N TYR A 133 -13.49 -17.75 -2.10
CA TYR A 133 -14.09 -18.09 -3.40
C TYR A 133 -14.36 -19.59 -3.61
N ALA A 134 -13.74 -20.47 -2.79
CA ALA A 134 -13.72 -21.90 -3.08
C ALA A 134 -14.95 -22.67 -2.57
N SER A 135 -16.04 -21.97 -2.22
CA SER A 135 -17.33 -22.57 -1.82
C SER A 135 -17.26 -23.37 -0.51
N CYS A 136 -18.43 -23.82 -0.05
CA CYS A 136 -18.58 -24.76 1.06
C CYS A 136 -19.56 -25.90 0.71
N LYS A 137 -19.90 -26.72 1.71
CA LYS A 137 -20.94 -27.76 1.62
C LYS A 137 -22.21 -27.32 2.32
N LYS A 138 -23.35 -27.69 1.74
CA LYS A 138 -24.63 -27.76 2.44
C LYS A 138 -24.69 -28.97 3.37
N ASP A 139 -25.66 -28.98 4.26
CA ASP A 139 -25.91 -30.09 5.19
C ASP A 139 -26.28 -31.39 4.45
N ASP A 140 -26.85 -31.29 3.24
CA ASP A 140 -27.15 -32.42 2.36
C ASP A 140 -25.94 -32.91 1.53
N GLY A 141 -24.74 -32.35 1.78
CA GLY A 141 -23.48 -32.71 1.11
C GLY A 141 -23.28 -32.09 -0.28
N LYS A 142 -24.25 -31.33 -0.81
CA LYS A 142 -24.10 -30.61 -2.08
C LYS A 142 -23.20 -29.38 -1.92
N ASN A 143 -22.56 -28.97 -3.02
CA ASN A 143 -21.72 -27.77 -3.03
C ASN A 143 -22.60 -26.51 -2.97
N TYR A 144 -22.09 -25.47 -2.31
CA TYR A 144 -22.70 -24.15 -2.25
C TYR A 144 -21.62 -23.07 -2.45
N GLY A 145 -21.76 -22.28 -3.52
CA GLY A 145 -20.75 -21.31 -3.95
C GLY A 145 -21.31 -19.94 -4.26
N LYS A 146 -22.30 -19.49 -3.48
CA LYS A 146 -22.86 -18.12 -3.58
C LYS A 146 -22.37 -17.18 -2.48
N ASP A 147 -21.53 -17.70 -1.60
CA ASP A 147 -21.06 -17.15 -0.34
C ASP A 147 -19.69 -16.47 -0.44
N ALA A 148 -19.24 -16.18 -1.66
CA ALA A 148 -17.94 -15.56 -1.88
C ALA A 148 -17.91 -14.10 -1.39
N TYR A 149 -16.74 -13.69 -0.91
CA TYR A 149 -16.43 -12.30 -0.54
C TYR A 149 -14.95 -12.02 -0.79
N MET A 150 -14.60 -10.73 -0.77
CA MET A 150 -13.23 -10.28 -0.61
C MET A 150 -13.13 -9.28 0.52
N SER A 151 -11.93 -9.08 1.06
CA SER A 151 -11.67 -8.02 2.01
C SER A 151 -10.52 -7.11 1.60
N ILE A 152 -10.66 -5.84 1.97
CA ILE A 152 -9.64 -4.82 1.80
C ILE A 152 -9.20 -4.38 3.19
N TYR A 153 -7.89 -4.28 3.40
CA TYR A 153 -7.31 -3.91 4.68
C TYR A 153 -6.42 -2.67 4.52
N ASN A 154 -6.47 -1.76 5.49
CA ASN A 154 -5.51 -0.68 5.57
C ASN A 154 -4.23 -1.15 6.27
N ASN A 155 -3.24 -1.49 5.46
CA ASN A 155 -1.93 -1.97 5.90
C ASN A 155 -1.02 -0.86 6.43
N SER A 156 -1.40 0.40 6.27
CA SER A 156 -0.62 1.56 6.72
C SER A 156 -0.97 2.02 8.15
N ASP A 157 -0.16 2.93 8.67
CA ASP A 157 -0.34 3.64 9.95
C ASP A 157 -1.14 4.95 9.79
N GLU A 158 -1.68 5.21 8.60
CA GLU A 158 -2.38 6.43 8.23
C GLU A 158 -3.81 6.10 7.76
N ILE A 159 -4.75 7.04 7.93
CA ILE A 159 -6.12 6.88 7.40
C ILE A 159 -6.07 6.81 5.87
N ALA A 160 -6.70 5.77 5.31
CA ALA A 160 -6.93 5.59 3.87
C ALA A 160 -8.42 5.83 3.54
N TYR A 161 -8.74 6.08 2.28
CA TYR A 161 -10.12 6.31 1.84
C TYR A 161 -10.49 5.38 0.69
N LEU A 162 -11.64 4.72 0.80
CA LEU A 162 -12.13 3.77 -0.21
C LEU A 162 -12.75 4.48 -1.41
N ASP A 163 -13.18 5.74 -1.24
CA ASP A 163 -13.85 6.54 -2.27
C ASP A 163 -13.13 6.50 -3.63
N SER A 164 -13.93 6.33 -4.69
CA SER A 164 -13.48 6.24 -6.08
C SER A 164 -12.62 5.02 -6.45
N LEU A 165 -12.22 4.18 -5.49
CA LEU A 165 -11.55 2.92 -5.80
C LEU A 165 -12.50 1.99 -6.53
N CYS A 166 -11.94 1.26 -7.49
CA CYS A 166 -12.67 0.33 -8.32
C CYS A 166 -12.19 -1.10 -8.09
N ILE A 167 -13.09 -2.05 -8.28
CA ILE A 167 -12.82 -3.49 -8.17
C ILE A 167 -13.26 -4.18 -9.45
N GLY A 168 -12.43 -5.12 -9.91
CA GLY A 168 -12.75 -5.96 -11.06
C GLY A 168 -12.12 -7.34 -10.96
N THR A 169 -12.71 -8.28 -11.71
CA THR A 169 -12.10 -9.58 -12.03
C THR A 169 -11.39 -9.49 -13.37
N VAL A 170 -10.20 -10.05 -13.50
CA VAL A 170 -9.44 -10.07 -14.76
C VAL A 170 -9.87 -11.24 -15.66
N ASN A 171 -10.00 -10.98 -16.95
CA ASN A 171 -10.28 -11.99 -17.98
C ASN A 171 -8.99 -12.70 -18.44
N PRO A 172 -9.02 -14.02 -18.73
CA PRO A 172 -10.14 -14.95 -18.61
C PRO A 172 -10.57 -15.23 -17.16
N VAL A 173 -11.87 -15.47 -16.96
CA VAL A 173 -12.45 -15.75 -15.62
C VAL A 173 -11.77 -16.92 -14.91
N THR A 174 -11.27 -17.93 -15.63
CA THR A 174 -10.47 -19.04 -15.07
C THR A 174 -9.08 -19.10 -15.69
N SER A 175 -8.09 -19.64 -14.96
CA SER A 175 -6.74 -19.88 -15.47
C SER A 175 -6.59 -21.20 -16.25
N ASN A 176 -7.67 -21.85 -16.69
CA ASN A 176 -7.58 -23.12 -17.41
C ASN A 176 -6.88 -22.99 -18.77
N SER A 177 -6.78 -21.78 -19.31
CA SER A 177 -6.09 -21.49 -20.57
C SER A 177 -5.33 -20.16 -20.45
N PRO A 178 -4.26 -19.97 -21.23
CA PRO A 178 -3.55 -18.69 -21.34
C PRO A 178 -4.48 -17.55 -21.72
N SER A 179 -4.14 -16.33 -21.29
CA SER A 179 -4.79 -15.12 -21.80
C SER A 179 -4.49 -14.92 -23.28
N ASN A 180 -5.47 -14.41 -24.03
CA ASN A 180 -5.27 -13.97 -25.41
C ASN A 180 -4.72 -12.53 -25.49
N PHE A 181 -4.75 -11.79 -24.38
CA PHE A 181 -4.32 -10.39 -24.30
C PHE A 181 -2.82 -10.32 -23.97
N THR A 182 -2.02 -10.84 -24.90
CA THR A 182 -0.57 -10.96 -24.77
C THR A 182 0.16 -10.23 -25.89
N LYS A 183 1.33 -9.67 -25.59
CA LYS A 183 2.25 -9.07 -26.56
C LYS A 183 2.93 -10.19 -27.37
N PRO A 184 3.58 -9.87 -28.52
CA PRO A 184 4.29 -10.88 -29.33
C PRO A 184 5.40 -11.64 -28.59
N ASP A 185 5.95 -11.08 -27.51
CA ASP A 185 6.96 -11.72 -26.65
C ASP A 185 6.36 -12.67 -25.60
N GLY A 186 5.03 -12.82 -25.56
CA GLY A 186 4.30 -13.67 -24.61
C GLY A 186 3.96 -13.01 -23.28
N SER A 187 4.44 -11.79 -23.01
CA SER A 187 4.03 -11.03 -21.83
C SER A 187 2.58 -10.56 -21.94
N LEU A 188 1.92 -10.34 -20.80
CA LEU A 188 0.57 -9.77 -20.77
C LEU A 188 0.59 -8.31 -21.27
N TRP A 189 -0.52 -7.84 -21.83
CA TRP A 189 -0.69 -6.44 -22.20
C TRP A 189 -0.58 -5.51 -20.98
N ASP A 190 -0.27 -4.24 -21.24
CA ASP A 190 -0.31 -3.22 -20.20
C ASP A 190 -1.75 -2.83 -19.87
N GLU A 191 -2.68 -3.04 -20.81
CA GLU A 191 -4.12 -2.87 -20.62
C GLU A 191 -4.77 -4.19 -20.20
N ILE A 192 -5.29 -4.24 -18.98
CA ILE A 192 -5.87 -5.42 -18.34
C ILE A 192 -7.35 -5.51 -18.69
N PRO A 193 -7.82 -6.61 -19.34
CA PRO A 193 -9.23 -6.78 -19.67
C PRO A 193 -10.03 -7.24 -18.45
N LEU A 194 -11.08 -6.50 -18.07
CA LEU A 194 -11.98 -6.91 -17.00
C LEU A 194 -13.04 -7.90 -17.48
N PHE A 195 -13.20 -8.98 -16.74
CA PHE A 195 -14.27 -9.94 -16.88
C PHE A 195 -15.59 -9.36 -16.34
N MET A 196 -16.57 -9.30 -17.23
CA MET A 196 -18.00 -9.13 -16.97
C MET A 196 -18.46 -7.78 -16.40
N MET A 197 -17.90 -7.30 -15.28
CA MET A 197 -18.33 -6.09 -14.59
C MET A 197 -17.16 -5.39 -13.90
N ALA A 198 -17.27 -4.07 -13.73
CA ALA A 198 -16.39 -3.25 -12.90
C ALA A 198 -17.22 -2.42 -11.93
N TRP A 199 -16.73 -2.30 -10.71
CA TRP A 199 -17.44 -1.72 -9.58
C TRP A 199 -16.62 -0.61 -8.97
N GLN A 200 -17.27 0.40 -8.41
CA GLN A 200 -16.62 1.52 -7.73
C GLN A 200 -17.23 1.72 -6.35
N PHE A 201 -16.39 1.97 -5.34
CA PHE A 201 -16.88 2.44 -4.04
C PHE A 201 -17.62 3.77 -4.21
N PRO A 202 -18.75 3.96 -3.52
CA PRO A 202 -19.43 5.25 -3.48
C PRO A 202 -18.58 6.30 -2.76
N GLY A 203 -19.12 7.53 -2.70
CA GLY A 203 -18.51 8.64 -1.97
C GLY A 203 -17.86 9.70 -2.85
N THR A 204 -17.46 10.79 -2.22
CA THR A 204 -17.00 12.04 -2.82
C THR A 204 -15.53 12.36 -2.53
N GLY A 205 -14.83 11.45 -1.83
CA GLY A 205 -13.39 11.50 -1.60
C GLY A 205 -12.98 11.22 -0.16
N THR A 206 -13.87 11.50 0.80
CA THR A 206 -13.59 11.32 2.23
C THR A 206 -14.74 10.66 3.00
N ASP A 207 -15.71 10.05 2.31
CA ASP A 207 -16.92 9.52 2.94
C ASP A 207 -16.69 8.15 3.58
N TYR A 208 -15.73 7.38 3.06
CA TYR A 208 -15.43 6.01 3.51
C TYR A 208 -13.97 5.89 3.98
N PRO A 209 -13.63 6.47 5.14
CA PRO A 209 -12.31 6.27 5.75
C PRO A 209 -12.16 4.84 6.25
N LEU A 210 -10.98 4.26 6.05
CA LEU A 210 -10.54 3.01 6.67
C LEU A 210 -9.36 3.33 7.58
N GLN A 211 -9.51 3.16 8.90
CA GLN A 211 -8.46 3.49 9.86
C GLN A 211 -7.27 2.53 9.74
N PRO A 212 -6.10 2.90 10.27
CA PRO A 212 -4.95 1.99 10.35
C PRO A 212 -5.33 0.65 10.98
N GLY A 213 -5.13 -0.42 10.23
CA GLY A 213 -5.45 -1.77 10.68
C GLY A 213 -6.93 -2.16 10.64
N GLU A 214 -7.80 -1.34 10.06
CA GLU A 214 -9.18 -1.72 9.79
C GLU A 214 -9.32 -2.51 8.49
N GLU A 215 -10.36 -3.34 8.47
CA GLU A 215 -10.76 -4.18 7.35
C GLU A 215 -12.16 -3.83 6.91
N THR A 216 -12.40 -3.85 5.60
CA THR A 216 -13.75 -3.82 5.02
C THR A 216 -14.03 -5.10 4.24
N ILE A 217 -15.26 -5.61 4.35
CA ILE A 217 -15.74 -6.80 3.68
C ILE A 217 -16.68 -6.42 2.53
N ILE A 218 -16.41 -6.98 1.36
CA ILE A 218 -17.24 -6.82 0.16
C ILE A 218 -17.81 -8.17 -0.26
N ALA A 219 -19.13 -8.32 -0.13
CA ALA A 219 -19.84 -9.56 -0.41
C ALA A 219 -20.33 -9.64 -1.86
N ILE A 220 -20.18 -10.82 -2.49
CA ILE A 220 -20.78 -11.07 -3.81
C ILE A 220 -22.31 -11.16 -3.70
N ASN A 221 -22.81 -11.80 -2.63
CA ASN A 221 -24.23 -11.74 -2.25
C ASN A 221 -24.30 -11.42 -0.75
N ALA A 222 -24.77 -10.24 -0.38
CA ALA A 222 -24.76 -9.79 1.01
C ALA A 222 -25.98 -10.30 1.81
N ILE A 223 -26.07 -11.61 2.03
CA ILE A 223 -27.13 -12.25 2.82
C ILE A 223 -26.53 -13.19 3.87
N ASN A 224 -27.35 -13.66 4.81
CA ASN A 224 -26.93 -14.70 5.73
C ASN A 224 -26.92 -16.07 5.01
N HIS A 225 -25.74 -16.54 4.62
CA HIS A 225 -25.63 -17.82 3.92
C HIS A 225 -25.74 -19.03 4.85
N MET A 226 -25.57 -18.85 6.16
CA MET A 226 -25.70 -19.93 7.14
C MET A 226 -27.13 -20.50 7.17
N ASP A 227 -28.13 -19.70 6.81
CA ASP A 227 -29.53 -20.14 6.68
C ASP A 227 -29.73 -21.12 5.50
N ILE A 228 -28.78 -21.18 4.57
CA ILE A 228 -28.83 -22.03 3.35
C ILE A 228 -27.83 -23.18 3.44
N ALA A 229 -26.67 -22.93 4.05
CA ALA A 229 -25.59 -23.89 4.24
C ALA A 229 -24.90 -23.61 5.58
N SER A 230 -25.10 -24.46 6.60
CA SER A 230 -24.61 -24.20 7.96
C SER A 230 -23.09 -24.03 8.06
N GLN A 231 -22.34 -24.54 7.07
CA GLN A 231 -20.88 -24.43 6.99
C GLN A 231 -20.39 -23.15 6.30
N SER A 232 -21.31 -22.31 5.82
CA SER A 232 -21.02 -21.05 5.13
C SER A 232 -20.80 -19.88 6.12
N VAL A 233 -20.90 -18.65 5.63
CA VAL A 233 -20.63 -17.40 6.34
C VAL A 233 -21.86 -16.50 6.42
N ASP A 234 -21.92 -15.63 7.42
CA ASP A 234 -22.94 -14.59 7.50
C ASP A 234 -22.46 -13.31 6.79
N LEU A 235 -22.85 -13.12 5.51
CA LEU A 235 -22.54 -11.89 4.76
C LEU A 235 -23.66 -10.85 4.85
N SER A 236 -24.66 -11.04 5.71
CA SER A 236 -25.68 -10.01 5.96
C SER A 236 -25.14 -8.79 6.72
N LYS A 237 -23.90 -8.90 7.22
CA LYS A 237 -23.18 -7.87 7.97
C LYS A 237 -21.91 -7.39 7.26
N ALA A 238 -21.75 -7.72 5.97
CA ALA A 238 -20.68 -7.14 5.17
C ALA A 238 -20.86 -5.61 5.07
N ASP A 239 -19.79 -4.88 4.80
CA ASP A 239 -19.88 -3.42 4.66
C ASP A 239 -20.45 -3.05 3.29
N PHE A 240 -19.99 -3.76 2.24
CA PHE A 240 -20.39 -3.50 0.86
C PHE A 240 -20.89 -4.75 0.12
N ALA A 241 -21.66 -4.52 -0.95
CA ALA A 241 -22.16 -5.55 -1.83
C ALA A 241 -21.92 -5.26 -3.31
N PHE A 242 -21.58 -6.28 -4.09
CA PHE A 242 -21.58 -6.24 -5.56
C PHE A 242 -23.01 -6.37 -6.10
N TRP A 243 -23.80 -5.30 -5.97
CA TRP A 243 -25.22 -5.33 -6.33
C TRP A 243 -25.65 -4.07 -7.07
N ASP A 244 -26.54 -4.28 -8.04
CA ASP A 244 -27.23 -3.22 -8.77
C ASP A 244 -28.65 -3.72 -9.14
N PRO A 245 -29.68 -2.86 -9.17
CA PRO A 245 -31.04 -3.27 -9.56
C PRO A 245 -31.16 -3.98 -10.91
N LEU A 246 -30.20 -3.77 -11.83
CA LEU A 246 -30.13 -4.45 -13.13
C LEU A 246 -29.71 -5.92 -13.02
N LEU A 247 -29.14 -6.35 -11.88
CA LEU A 247 -28.66 -7.71 -11.65
C LEU A 247 -29.78 -8.64 -11.15
N THR A 248 -30.65 -9.06 -12.07
CA THR A 248 -31.84 -9.86 -11.76
C THR A 248 -31.58 -11.25 -11.15
N ALA A 249 -30.34 -11.76 -11.21
CA ALA A 249 -29.95 -13.03 -10.61
C ALA A 249 -29.13 -12.87 -9.29
N ALA A 250 -28.83 -11.63 -8.90
CA ALA A 250 -28.18 -11.32 -7.62
C ALA A 250 -29.22 -11.24 -6.49
N SER A 251 -28.79 -11.51 -5.26
CA SER A 251 -29.64 -11.33 -4.08
C SER A 251 -29.63 -9.85 -3.68
N VAL A 252 -30.80 -9.29 -3.35
CA VAL A 252 -30.86 -7.94 -2.75
C VAL A 252 -30.06 -7.97 -1.43
N PRO A 253 -29.14 -7.01 -1.21
CA PRO A 253 -28.34 -6.95 0.00
C PRO A 253 -29.21 -6.85 1.26
N ALA A 254 -28.73 -7.43 2.36
CA ALA A 254 -29.35 -7.26 3.66
C ALA A 254 -29.36 -5.77 4.07
N PRO A 255 -30.35 -5.33 4.89
CA PRO A 255 -30.39 -3.96 5.37
C PRO A 255 -29.09 -3.56 6.08
N GLY A 256 -28.52 -2.42 5.68
CA GLY A 256 -27.27 -1.89 6.24
C GLY A 256 -26.01 -2.22 5.45
N VAL A 257 -26.10 -3.09 4.44
CA VAL A 257 -24.99 -3.33 3.51
C VAL A 257 -25.09 -2.38 2.31
N GLU A 258 -24.04 -1.60 2.07
CA GLU A 258 -24.04 -0.57 1.02
C GLU A 258 -23.68 -1.17 -0.36
N PRO A 259 -24.49 -0.98 -1.41
CA PRO A 259 -24.11 -1.41 -2.75
C PRO A 259 -22.93 -0.60 -3.30
N LEU A 260 -22.01 -1.28 -4.00
CA LEU A 260 -21.03 -0.60 -4.85
C LEU A 260 -21.71 -0.04 -6.11
N ASN A 261 -21.14 1.01 -6.69
CA ASN A 261 -21.58 1.55 -7.98
C ASN A 261 -21.09 0.66 -9.12
N MET A 262 -21.99 0.08 -9.91
CA MET A 262 -21.61 -0.67 -11.11
C MET A 262 -21.28 0.29 -12.26
N ILE A 263 -19.99 0.55 -12.50
CA ILE A 263 -19.56 1.49 -13.53
C ILE A 263 -19.51 0.90 -14.94
N TRP A 264 -19.35 -0.42 -15.03
CA TRP A 264 -19.30 -1.13 -16.30
C TRP A 264 -19.89 -2.52 -16.16
N ARG A 265 -20.57 -2.98 -17.22
CA ARG A 265 -20.97 -4.38 -17.36
C ARG A 265 -21.09 -4.81 -18.80
N ASN A 266 -21.02 -6.11 -19.02
CA ASN A 266 -21.56 -6.76 -20.20
C ASN A 266 -23.03 -7.17 -19.98
N ASN A 267 -23.50 -8.18 -20.70
CA ASN A 267 -24.87 -8.70 -20.60
C ASN A 267 -25.14 -9.60 -19.38
N GLY A 268 -24.20 -9.72 -18.42
CA GLY A 268 -24.37 -10.50 -17.20
C GLY A 268 -25.50 -9.97 -16.31
N THR A 269 -26.18 -10.89 -15.60
CA THR A 269 -27.32 -10.61 -14.70
C THR A 269 -27.00 -10.84 -13.22
N ALA A 270 -25.76 -11.22 -12.90
CA ALA A 270 -25.21 -11.28 -11.55
C ALA A 270 -23.70 -11.06 -11.64
N PHE A 271 -23.10 -10.51 -10.57
CA PHE A 271 -21.65 -10.54 -10.44
C PHE A 271 -21.20 -11.93 -10.00
N THR A 272 -20.13 -12.42 -10.62
CA THR A 272 -19.58 -13.76 -10.37
C THR A 272 -18.09 -13.69 -10.49
N ILE A 273 -17.42 -14.41 -9.60
CA ILE A 273 -15.99 -14.66 -9.65
C ILE A 273 -15.78 -16.16 -9.85
N SER A 274 -14.60 -16.54 -10.36
CA SER A 274 -14.28 -17.97 -10.52
C SER A 274 -14.22 -18.67 -9.17
N LEU A 275 -14.96 -19.77 -9.02
CA LEU A 275 -14.91 -20.62 -7.82
C LEU A 275 -13.66 -21.51 -7.75
N THR A 276 -12.85 -21.52 -8.81
CA THR A 276 -11.62 -22.33 -8.87
C THR A 276 -10.34 -21.49 -8.81
N GLY A 277 -10.44 -20.16 -8.94
CA GLY A 277 -9.27 -19.28 -8.96
C GLY A 277 -9.59 -17.97 -9.69
N PRO A 278 -10.12 -16.97 -8.96
CA PRO A 278 -10.34 -15.63 -9.51
C PRO A 278 -9.05 -14.81 -9.54
N ALA A 279 -8.90 -13.97 -10.56
CA ALA A 279 -7.88 -12.92 -10.58
C ALA A 279 -8.58 -11.61 -10.22
N MET A 280 -8.36 -11.09 -9.01
CA MET A 280 -9.02 -9.88 -8.51
C MET A 280 -8.04 -8.72 -8.51
N ILE A 281 -8.50 -7.51 -8.84
CA ILE A 281 -7.71 -6.29 -8.73
C ILE A 281 -8.52 -5.15 -8.10
N ILE A 282 -7.84 -4.32 -7.32
CA ILE A 282 -8.28 -2.99 -6.89
C ILE A 282 -7.51 -1.97 -7.72
N PHE A 283 -8.20 -1.00 -8.31
CA PHE A 283 -7.58 0.00 -9.17
C PHE A 283 -8.26 1.35 -9.00
N LYS A 284 -7.60 2.41 -9.45
CA LYS A 284 -8.18 3.75 -9.47
C LYS A 284 -8.01 4.36 -10.85
N ILE A 285 -9.13 4.57 -11.54
CA ILE A 285 -9.13 5.27 -12.82
C ILE A 285 -8.70 6.73 -12.54
N PRO A 286 -7.72 7.29 -13.26
CA PRO A 286 -7.34 8.69 -13.12
C PRO A 286 -8.51 9.59 -13.53
N THR A 287 -9.28 10.03 -12.55
CA THR A 287 -10.41 10.91 -12.76
C THR A 287 -9.99 12.38 -12.68
N SER A 288 -10.68 13.22 -13.45
CA SER A 288 -10.60 14.68 -13.32
C SER A 288 -12.01 15.23 -13.23
N ALA A 289 -12.15 16.55 -13.00
CA ALA A 289 -13.46 17.20 -13.06
C ALA A 289 -14.23 16.94 -14.37
N ALA A 290 -13.54 16.55 -15.46
CA ALA A 290 -14.13 16.25 -16.76
C ALA A 290 -14.31 14.74 -17.05
N ILE A 291 -13.67 13.84 -16.30
CA ILE A 291 -13.66 12.40 -16.58
C ILE A 291 -13.88 11.65 -15.27
N SER A 292 -15.08 11.11 -15.08
CA SER A 292 -15.40 10.16 -14.00
C SER A 292 -15.06 8.73 -14.42
N ALA A 293 -15.00 7.81 -13.45
CA ALA A 293 -14.86 6.38 -13.72
C ALA A 293 -15.98 5.84 -14.60
N GLN A 294 -17.22 6.30 -14.38
CA GLN A 294 -18.38 6.01 -15.24
C GLN A 294 -18.14 6.48 -16.69
N ALA A 295 -17.70 7.73 -16.87
CA ALA A 295 -17.45 8.27 -18.21
C ALA A 295 -16.33 7.53 -18.93
N TYR A 296 -15.28 7.13 -18.20
CA TYR A 296 -14.22 6.28 -18.74
C TYR A 296 -14.77 4.92 -19.21
N ALA A 297 -15.61 4.28 -18.40
CA ALA A 297 -16.22 2.99 -18.71
C ALA A 297 -17.21 3.03 -19.89
N GLU A 298 -17.85 4.17 -20.13
CA GLU A 298 -18.79 4.39 -21.23
C GLU A 298 -18.10 4.73 -22.57
N ASP A 299 -16.85 5.22 -22.54
CA ASP A 299 -16.11 5.50 -23.77
C ASP A 299 -15.72 4.19 -24.48
N SER A 300 -16.30 4.01 -25.66
CA SER A 300 -16.03 2.88 -26.55
C SER A 300 -14.55 2.65 -26.89
N LYS A 301 -13.67 3.65 -26.74
CA LYS A 301 -12.22 3.52 -26.93
C LYS A 301 -11.54 2.72 -25.84
N ASN A 302 -12.11 2.70 -24.64
CA ASN A 302 -11.62 1.92 -23.50
C ASN A 302 -12.19 0.50 -23.49
N LEU A 303 -12.98 0.13 -24.52
CA LEU A 303 -13.59 -1.18 -24.67
C LEU A 303 -12.96 -1.93 -25.85
N GLN A 304 -12.33 -3.07 -25.60
CA GLN A 304 -11.68 -3.86 -26.64
C GLN A 304 -12.30 -5.25 -26.79
N LEU A 305 -12.28 -5.77 -28.02
CA LEU A 305 -12.58 -7.19 -28.30
C LEU A 305 -11.38 -8.06 -27.93
N ASP A 306 -11.65 -9.35 -27.71
CA ASP A 306 -10.57 -10.34 -27.64
C ASP A 306 -9.78 -10.34 -28.97
N PRO A 307 -8.44 -10.12 -28.94
CA PRO A 307 -7.64 -9.94 -30.15
C PRO A 307 -7.64 -11.17 -31.07
N VAL A 308 -7.92 -12.37 -30.55
CA VAL A 308 -8.03 -13.60 -31.37
C VAL A 308 -9.48 -13.94 -31.73
N LYS A 309 -10.46 -13.12 -31.30
CA LYS A 309 -11.89 -13.27 -31.64
C LYS A 309 -12.48 -11.94 -32.15
N PRO A 310 -11.98 -11.40 -33.28
CA PRO A 310 -12.40 -10.08 -33.78
C PRO A 310 -13.86 -9.99 -34.23
N ASN A 311 -14.55 -11.13 -34.38
CA ASN A 311 -15.97 -11.20 -34.76
C ASN A 311 -16.91 -11.44 -33.55
N ALA A 312 -16.37 -11.48 -32.33
CA ALA A 312 -17.20 -11.59 -31.13
C ALA A 312 -17.95 -10.29 -30.85
N SER A 313 -19.07 -10.37 -30.15
CA SER A 313 -19.81 -9.20 -29.65
C SER A 313 -19.32 -8.73 -28.27
N GLN A 314 -18.66 -9.61 -27.52
CA GLN A 314 -18.20 -9.34 -26.17
C GLN A 314 -16.95 -8.46 -26.20
N LYS A 315 -17.07 -7.26 -25.64
CA LYS A 315 -15.95 -6.37 -25.32
C LYS A 315 -15.59 -6.44 -23.84
N TYR A 316 -14.38 -6.01 -23.51
CA TYR A 316 -13.86 -5.93 -22.16
C TYR A 316 -13.50 -4.48 -21.87
N LEU A 317 -13.84 -3.99 -20.67
CA LEU A 317 -13.27 -2.74 -20.17
C LEU A 317 -11.79 -2.97 -19.92
N MET A 318 -10.97 -2.09 -20.49
CA MET A 318 -9.52 -2.15 -20.38
C MET A 318 -9.07 -1.21 -19.26
N ILE A 319 -8.20 -1.69 -18.38
CA ILE A 319 -7.63 -0.91 -17.28
C ILE A 319 -6.11 -0.94 -17.39
N HIS A 320 -5.47 0.22 -17.45
CA HIS A 320 -4.01 0.28 -17.51
C HIS A 320 -3.41 -0.26 -16.21
N LYS A 321 -2.40 -1.12 -16.31
CA LYS A 321 -1.77 -1.81 -15.17
C LYS A 321 -1.24 -0.84 -14.10
N ASP A 322 -0.78 0.33 -14.49
CA ASP A 322 -0.21 1.32 -13.55
C ASP A 322 -1.29 2.00 -12.69
N TRP A 323 -2.57 1.76 -12.97
CA TRP A 323 -3.70 2.23 -12.16
C TRP A 323 -4.11 1.23 -11.09
N VAL A 324 -3.54 0.02 -11.13
CA VAL A 324 -3.80 -1.03 -10.16
C VAL A 324 -3.06 -0.72 -8.87
N ILE A 325 -3.79 -0.72 -7.77
CA ILE A 325 -3.27 -0.53 -6.42
C ILE A 325 -2.79 -1.86 -5.88
N ASP A 326 -3.62 -2.90 -6.01
CA ASP A 326 -3.30 -4.24 -5.58
C ASP A 326 -4.03 -5.30 -6.41
N GLY A 327 -3.47 -6.50 -6.49
CA GLY A 327 -4.04 -7.62 -7.21
C GLY A 327 -3.65 -8.97 -6.64
N VAL A 328 -4.56 -9.94 -6.72
CA VAL A 328 -4.32 -11.33 -6.31
C VAL A 328 -4.66 -12.27 -7.46
N GLU A 329 -3.66 -13.02 -7.91
CA GLU A 329 -3.80 -14.06 -8.94
C GLU A 329 -4.10 -15.41 -8.30
N CYS A 330 -5.37 -15.72 -8.08
CA CYS A 330 -5.75 -17.10 -7.74
C CYS A 330 -5.90 -17.93 -9.02
N VAL A 331 -5.27 -19.09 -9.09
CA VAL A 331 -5.33 -20.01 -10.25
C VAL A 331 -6.03 -21.31 -9.87
N THR A 332 -6.46 -22.07 -10.87
CA THR A 332 -7.10 -23.39 -10.69
C THR A 332 -6.20 -24.39 -9.97
N SER A 333 -4.90 -24.37 -10.28
CA SER A 333 -3.89 -25.25 -9.70
C SER A 333 -2.51 -24.83 -10.19
N ALA A 334 -1.43 -25.26 -9.52
CA ALA A 334 -0.06 -25.01 -9.97
C ALA A 334 0.20 -25.44 -11.44
N SER A 335 -0.36 -26.57 -11.89
CA SER A 335 -0.22 -27.04 -13.28
C SER A 335 -1.07 -26.28 -14.31
N LYS A 336 -1.92 -25.38 -13.84
CA LYS A 336 -2.80 -24.50 -14.64
C LYS A 336 -2.65 -23.05 -14.19
N ALA A 337 -1.43 -22.66 -13.87
CA ALA A 337 -1.08 -21.31 -13.42
C ALA A 337 -0.94 -20.34 -14.60
N ASN A 338 -1.93 -20.29 -15.48
CA ASN A 338 -1.97 -19.31 -16.55
C ASN A 338 -2.34 -17.94 -15.95
N LYS A 339 -1.33 -17.08 -15.77
CA LYS A 339 -1.50 -15.74 -15.21
C LYS A 339 -2.27 -14.81 -16.15
N ARG A 340 -2.90 -13.82 -15.53
CA ARG A 340 -3.82 -12.84 -16.13
C ARG A 340 -3.48 -11.43 -15.69
N ILE A 341 -2.85 -11.29 -14.51
CA ILE A 341 -2.34 -10.06 -13.95
C ILE A 341 -0.85 -9.90 -14.34
N PRO A 342 -0.43 -8.74 -14.88
CA PRO A 342 0.96 -8.43 -15.17
C PRO A 342 1.90 -8.55 -13.96
N ASN A 343 3.16 -8.93 -14.20
CA ASN A 343 4.13 -9.26 -13.15
C ASN A 343 4.50 -8.09 -12.23
N ASN A 344 4.32 -6.83 -12.65
CA ASN A 344 4.57 -5.67 -11.78
C ASN A 344 3.52 -5.52 -10.68
N ILE A 345 2.34 -6.10 -10.88
CA ILE A 345 1.24 -6.12 -9.91
C ILE A 345 1.31 -7.42 -9.10
N ASP A 346 1.45 -8.56 -9.79
CA ASP A 346 1.59 -9.87 -9.14
C ASP A 346 2.52 -10.76 -9.97
N ALA A 347 3.71 -11.04 -9.47
CA ALA A 347 4.71 -11.89 -10.11
C ALA A 347 4.42 -13.40 -9.97
N GLY A 348 3.50 -13.77 -9.07
CA GLY A 348 3.22 -15.15 -8.68
C GLY A 348 1.79 -15.59 -8.89
N PHE A 349 1.36 -16.55 -8.08
CA PHE A 349 -0.02 -17.00 -8.01
C PHE A 349 -0.27 -17.72 -6.68
N THR A 350 -1.53 -17.78 -6.27
CA THR A 350 -1.98 -18.65 -5.17
C THR A 350 -3.12 -19.55 -5.65
N TYR A 351 -3.46 -20.60 -4.90
CA TYR A 351 -4.59 -21.47 -5.22
C TYR A 351 -5.04 -22.29 -4.01
N ILE A 352 -6.32 -22.63 -3.99
CA ILE A 352 -6.89 -23.53 -2.98
C ILE A 352 -6.88 -24.96 -3.55
N PRO A 353 -6.08 -25.89 -2.99
CA PRO A 353 -5.92 -27.24 -3.55
C PRO A 353 -7.17 -28.11 -3.40
N THR A 354 -8.07 -27.78 -2.47
CA THR A 354 -9.32 -28.53 -2.24
C THR A 354 -10.49 -27.58 -2.03
N SER A 355 -11.42 -27.55 -2.99
CA SER A 355 -12.62 -26.72 -2.93
C SER A 355 -13.70 -27.32 -2.03
N ASN A 356 -14.69 -26.49 -1.69
CA ASN A 356 -15.89 -26.79 -0.89
C ASN A 356 -15.62 -27.05 0.59
N LEU A 357 -14.46 -26.62 1.10
CA LEU A 357 -14.12 -26.73 2.52
C LEU A 357 -14.37 -25.43 3.30
N GLY A 358 -14.87 -24.37 2.66
CA GLY A 358 -15.00 -23.07 3.31
C GLY A 358 -13.66 -22.37 3.52
N ASN A 359 -12.65 -22.70 2.70
CA ASN A 359 -11.33 -22.07 2.75
C ASN A 359 -11.27 -20.84 1.84
N SER A 360 -10.44 -19.90 2.24
CA SER A 360 -10.05 -18.70 1.49
C SER A 360 -8.55 -18.71 1.21
N VAL A 361 -8.11 -17.76 0.39
CA VAL A 361 -6.72 -17.31 0.43
C VAL A 361 -6.66 -16.04 1.26
N CYS A 362 -5.76 -15.99 2.23
CA CYS A 362 -5.55 -14.85 3.12
C CYS A 362 -4.08 -14.45 3.07
N ARG A 363 -3.78 -13.15 3.07
CA ARG A 363 -2.42 -12.66 3.23
C ARG A 363 -1.85 -13.13 4.55
N LYS A 364 -0.58 -13.53 4.53
CA LYS A 364 0.21 -13.88 5.70
C LYS A 364 0.56 -12.63 6.47
N VAL A 365 0.65 -12.76 7.78
CA VAL A 365 1.16 -11.70 8.67
C VAL A 365 2.67 -11.59 8.49
N ASP A 366 3.14 -10.37 8.23
CA ASP A 366 4.56 -10.03 8.24
C ASP A 366 5.01 -9.74 9.68
N GLU A 367 4.37 -8.76 10.31
CA GLU A 367 4.65 -8.37 11.69
C GLU A 367 3.43 -7.73 12.38
N VAL A 368 3.57 -7.49 13.68
CA VAL A 368 2.58 -6.74 14.48
C VAL A 368 3.30 -5.58 15.15
N VAL A 369 2.89 -4.35 14.82
CA VAL A 369 3.49 -3.11 15.33
C VAL A 369 2.43 -2.37 16.13
N ASP A 370 2.68 -2.13 17.42
CA ASP A 370 1.77 -1.42 18.31
C ASP A 370 0.33 -1.95 18.31
N GLY A 371 0.17 -3.26 18.17
CA GLY A 371 -1.13 -3.95 18.11
C GLY A 371 -1.82 -3.93 16.75
N ARG A 372 -1.27 -3.23 15.74
CA ARG A 372 -1.71 -3.28 14.35
C ARG A 372 -0.99 -4.40 13.60
N THR A 373 -1.76 -5.22 12.89
CA THR A 373 -1.19 -6.29 12.05
C THR A 373 -0.72 -5.71 10.72
N ILE A 374 0.48 -6.06 10.30
CA ILE A 374 1.02 -5.76 8.97
C ILE A 374 1.03 -7.05 8.18
N TYR A 375 0.41 -7.04 7.01
CA TYR A 375 0.38 -8.18 6.09
C TYR A 375 1.47 -8.05 5.03
N MET A 376 2.01 -9.19 4.59
CA MET A 376 3.00 -9.24 3.52
C MET A 376 2.42 -8.73 2.19
N ASP A 377 3.21 -7.94 1.47
CA ASP A 377 2.90 -7.37 0.15
C ASP A 377 4.17 -7.27 -0.71
N SER A 378 4.59 -8.38 -1.31
CA SER A 378 5.77 -8.41 -2.17
C SER A 378 5.43 -8.34 -3.67
N ASN A 379 4.18 -8.00 -4.00
CA ASN A 379 3.59 -8.14 -5.33
C ASN A 379 3.78 -9.57 -5.88
N ASN A 380 3.61 -10.58 -5.02
CA ASN A 380 3.77 -11.99 -5.41
C ASN A 380 2.85 -12.89 -4.57
N SER A 381 1.72 -13.27 -5.15
CA SER A 381 0.71 -14.07 -4.44
C SER A 381 1.22 -15.41 -3.89
N SER A 382 2.32 -15.94 -4.44
CA SER A 382 2.92 -17.20 -3.98
C SER A 382 3.59 -17.05 -2.61
N GLU A 383 4.15 -15.88 -2.36
CA GLU A 383 4.84 -15.52 -1.13
C GLU A 383 3.88 -14.88 -0.13
N ASP A 384 2.95 -14.06 -0.62
CA ASP A 384 2.12 -13.21 0.23
C ASP A 384 0.92 -13.93 0.85
N PHE A 385 0.38 -14.96 0.17
CA PHE A 385 -0.87 -15.61 0.60
C PHE A 385 -0.68 -17.04 1.12
N GLU A 386 -1.58 -17.43 2.01
CA GLU A 386 -1.77 -18.79 2.50
C GLU A 386 -3.23 -19.23 2.40
N VAL A 387 -3.48 -20.54 2.44
CA VAL A 387 -4.82 -21.11 2.42
C VAL A 387 -5.25 -21.39 3.85
N VAL A 388 -6.33 -20.74 4.29
CA VAL A 388 -6.89 -20.85 5.64
C VAL A 388 -8.39 -21.07 5.58
N PRO A 389 -9.04 -21.60 6.63
CA PRO A 389 -10.47 -21.42 6.80
C PRO A 389 -10.82 -19.93 6.70
N ASN A 390 -11.92 -19.60 6.04
CA ASN A 390 -12.32 -18.21 5.88
C ASN A 390 -12.41 -17.47 7.23
N THR A 391 -12.01 -16.21 7.28
CA THR A 391 -11.86 -15.48 8.56
C THR A 391 -13.18 -15.01 9.16
N LEU A 392 -14.28 -15.03 8.40
CA LEU A 392 -15.61 -14.65 8.89
C LEU A 392 -16.34 -15.78 9.62
N LYS A 393 -15.89 -17.02 9.49
CA LYS A 393 -16.44 -18.17 10.21
C LYS A 393 -15.84 -18.24 11.61
N LYS A 394 -16.66 -17.92 12.62
CA LYS A 394 -16.30 -18.01 14.05
C LYS A 394 -16.41 -19.42 14.60
#